data_AF-A0A7V5H1J5-F1
#
_entry.id   AF-A0A7V5H1J5-F1
#
_cell.length_a   1.000
_cell.length_b   1.000
_cell.length_c   1.000
_cell.angle_alpha   90.00
_cell.angle_beta   90.00
_cell.angle_gamma   90.00
#
_symmetry.space_group_name_H-M   'P 1'
#
loop_
_entity.id
_entity.type
_entity.pdbx_description
1 polymer ?
#
loop_
_entity_poly.entity_id
_entity_poly.type
_entity_poly.pdbx_seq_one_letter_code
_entity_poly.pdbx_strand_id
1 'polypeptide(L)'
;FGKTHLKKKLSEKVNLDVKLLPYRNEVIRFLKTEKEKGRPLILVTATLQDVAEKINHHLNLFDDVYGSNQKFNLKGKNKAKFLAEKFGVKNFDYIGDSFADVSIWKIANKAYAITNSRTVLFRLKHLSSFVTNFAARATSFYDFLKLIRVHQWLKNLLVFIPLLLAHKFDLTSIWISATVAFLSFSFGASSLYIVNDILDIKSDRNHPEKSKRPITNGMISAYTGLFISTLLFLLSFIIGLNLGLIFVAVLLVYIFANLLYSLYLKQVPILDIFILSTLYVIRLYAGSVSTGITISNWLLAFSLFFFLSLAGLKRFTELSLISDKDIETLGRPYKSDSISIIQNIGLNSSFASIIIFILYINSEKVLQLYKSPELLWFDAFLLLLWNINLWFLASKGKAEFDPILTSVKNPFSLFLILLIIAIWLMATLL
;
A
#
# COMPACT_ATOMS: atom_id res chain seq x y z
N PHE A 1 -2.21 2.23 35.83
CA PHE A 1 -2.11 2.19 34.36
C PHE A 1 -2.26 3.59 33.80
N GLY A 2 -1.21 4.20 33.23
CA GLY A 2 -1.25 5.58 32.73
C GLY A 2 -0.51 5.76 31.40
N LYS A 3 -0.76 6.85 30.68
CA LYS A 3 -0.16 7.15 29.36
C LYS A 3 1.38 7.07 29.38
N THR A 4 2.01 7.45 30.48
CA THR A 4 3.46 7.41 30.67
C THR A 4 4.01 5.99 30.81
N HIS A 5 3.27 5.11 31.51
CA HIS A 5 3.61 3.70 31.65
C HIS A 5 3.49 2.95 30.32
N LEU A 6 2.45 3.26 29.53
CA LEU A 6 2.28 2.72 28.18
C LEU A 6 3.43 3.14 27.25
N LYS A 7 3.83 4.42 27.28
CA LYS A 7 4.99 4.91 26.50
C LYS A 7 6.28 4.17 26.85
N LYS A 8 6.54 3.92 28.15
CA LYS A 8 7.73 3.18 28.60
C LYS A 8 7.73 1.74 28.09
N LYS A 9 6.63 0.99 28.30
CA LYS A 9 6.52 -0.39 27.78
C LYS A 9 6.64 -0.46 26.26
N LEU A 10 6.16 0.53 25.53
CA LEU A 10 6.33 0.62 24.07
C LEU A 10 7.79 0.91 23.69
N SER A 11 8.46 1.82 24.40
CA SER A 11 9.87 2.15 24.15
C SER A 11 10.83 1.00 24.47
N GLU A 12 10.53 0.21 25.49
CA GLU A 12 11.32 -0.98 25.86
C GLU A 12 11.15 -2.12 24.83
N LYS A 13 9.97 -2.23 24.20
CA LYS A 13 9.68 -3.25 23.19
C LYS A 13 10.01 -2.85 21.76
N VAL A 14 10.22 -1.57 21.49
CA VAL A 14 10.38 -1.04 20.13
C VAL A 14 11.68 -0.23 20.05
N ASN A 15 12.71 -0.82 19.44
CA ASN A 15 13.88 -0.04 19.04
C ASN A 15 13.48 0.90 17.90
N LEU A 16 13.44 2.21 18.18
CA LEU A 16 13.11 3.25 17.22
C LEU A 16 14.40 3.70 16.54
N ASP A 17 14.53 3.44 15.25
CA ASP A 17 15.59 4.04 14.45
C ASP A 17 15.25 5.51 14.18
N VAL A 18 15.97 6.39 14.87
CA VAL A 18 15.76 7.84 14.77
C VAL A 18 16.20 8.38 13.41
N LYS A 19 17.10 7.71 12.67
CA LYS A 19 17.57 8.19 11.36
C LYS A 19 16.47 8.19 10.30
N LEU A 20 15.49 7.30 10.48
CA LEU A 20 14.41 7.05 9.54
C LEU A 20 13.14 7.84 9.84
N LEU A 21 13.17 8.72 10.85
CA LEU A 21 12.02 9.56 11.14
C LEU A 21 11.77 10.55 9.98
N PRO A 22 10.50 10.88 9.67
CA PRO A 22 10.15 11.81 8.61
C PRO A 22 10.46 13.25 9.04
N TYR A 23 11.74 13.61 9.05
CA TYR A 23 12.21 14.92 9.43
C TYR A 23 11.76 16.00 8.43
N ARG A 24 11.38 17.16 8.96
CA ARG A 24 11.04 18.33 8.15
C ARG A 24 12.29 19.15 7.89
N ASN A 25 12.83 19.03 6.68
CA ASN A 25 14.07 19.71 6.30
C ASN A 25 13.98 21.24 6.41
N GLU A 26 12.81 21.83 6.16
CA GLU A 26 12.59 23.28 6.33
C GLU A 26 12.83 23.74 7.77
N VAL A 27 12.31 22.99 8.75
CA VAL A 27 12.49 23.27 10.18
C VAL A 27 13.94 23.04 10.59
N ILE A 28 14.56 21.95 10.11
CA ILE A 28 15.97 21.68 10.40
C ILE A 28 16.88 22.78 9.85
N ARG A 29 16.64 23.27 8.63
CA ARG A 29 17.41 24.38 8.05
C ARG A 29 17.24 25.65 8.88
N PHE A 30 16.01 25.99 9.25
CA PHE A 30 15.74 27.14 10.11
C PHE A 30 16.50 27.04 11.45
N LEU A 31 16.44 25.89 12.12
CA LEU A 31 17.16 25.65 13.37
C LEU A 31 18.67 25.79 13.20
N LYS A 32 19.25 25.21 12.13
CA LYS A 32 20.69 25.37 11.83
C LYS A 32 21.08 26.84 11.69
N THR A 33 20.32 27.62 10.93
CA THR A 33 20.57 29.05 10.77
C THR A 33 20.48 29.82 12.10
N GLU A 34 19.53 29.48 12.97
CA GLU A 34 19.44 30.13 14.29
C GLU A 34 20.59 29.72 15.23
N LYS A 35 21.08 28.49 15.13
CA LYS A 35 22.27 28.04 15.87
C LYS A 35 23.54 28.77 15.42
N GLU A 36 23.70 28.96 14.11
CA GLU A 36 24.82 29.73 13.52
C GLU A 36 24.83 31.20 13.99
N LYS A 37 23.66 31.77 14.29
CA LYS A 37 23.53 33.10 14.91
C LYS A 37 23.86 33.12 16.41
N GLY A 38 24.31 32.00 16.99
CA GLY A 38 24.67 31.88 18.40
C GLY A 38 23.48 31.70 19.35
N ARG A 39 22.29 31.36 18.85
CA ARG A 39 21.13 31.12 19.73
C ARG A 39 21.17 29.71 20.30
N PRO A 40 21.00 29.54 21.64
CA PRO A 40 20.89 28.21 22.23
C PRO A 40 19.59 27.54 21.78
N LEU A 41 19.70 26.28 21.35
CA LEU A 41 18.58 25.46 20.89
C LEU A 41 18.25 24.36 21.90
N ILE A 42 16.99 24.27 22.30
CA ILE A 42 16.55 23.34 23.35
C ILE A 42 15.40 22.48 22.83
N LEU A 43 15.54 21.16 22.91
CA LEU A 43 14.49 20.21 22.52
C LEU A 43 13.62 19.87 23.73
N VAL A 44 12.36 20.33 23.74
CA VAL A 44 11.40 20.03 24.83
C VAL A 44 10.19 19.24 24.32
N THR A 45 10.10 17.96 24.68
CA THR A 45 9.12 17.02 24.11
C THR A 45 8.33 16.22 25.15
N ALA A 46 7.11 15.83 24.75
CA ALA A 46 6.28 14.91 25.52
C ALA A 46 6.69 13.43 25.33
N THR A 47 7.68 13.15 24.48
CA THR A 47 8.28 11.82 24.30
C THR A 47 9.23 11.51 25.47
N LEU A 48 9.55 10.23 25.70
CA LEU A 48 10.50 9.84 26.75
C LEU A 48 11.87 10.49 26.58
N GLN A 49 12.54 10.81 27.68
CA GLN A 49 13.89 11.41 27.71
C GLN A 49 14.86 10.65 26.79
N ASP A 50 14.98 9.34 26.96
CA ASP A 50 15.93 8.50 26.21
C ASP A 50 15.74 8.60 24.68
N VAL A 51 14.48 8.74 24.23
CA VAL A 51 14.18 8.88 22.80
C VAL A 51 14.50 10.30 22.33
N ALA A 52 14.24 11.31 23.15
CA ALA A 52 14.58 12.69 22.84
C ALA A 52 16.10 12.87 22.72
N GLU A 53 16.87 12.25 23.61
CA GLU A 53 18.34 12.23 23.55
C GLU A 53 18.83 11.53 22.30
N LYS A 54 18.31 10.34 21.96
CA LYS A 54 18.67 9.67 20.69
C LYS A 54 18.46 10.55 19.46
N ILE A 55 17.37 11.33 19.42
CA ILE A 55 17.12 12.30 18.34
C ILE A 55 18.19 13.40 18.35
N ASN A 56 18.54 13.95 19.50
CA ASN A 56 19.58 14.97 19.59
C ASN A 56 20.96 14.44 19.20
N HIS A 57 21.34 13.24 19.65
CA HIS A 57 22.60 12.59 19.25
C HIS A 57 22.68 12.39 17.72
N HIS A 58 21.55 12.11 17.08
CA HIS A 58 21.51 11.97 15.62
C HIS A 58 21.62 13.30 14.88
N LEU A 59 20.86 14.32 15.31
CA LEU A 59 20.82 15.61 14.63
C LEU A 59 22.01 16.51 14.98
N ASN A 60 22.54 16.37 16.20
CA ASN A 60 23.57 17.20 16.81
C ASN A 60 23.25 18.71 16.74
N LEU A 61 22.00 19.07 17.03
CA LEU A 61 21.49 20.44 16.90
C LEU A 61 21.16 21.11 18.22
N PHE A 62 20.72 20.36 19.24
CA PHE A 62 20.24 20.94 20.48
C PHE A 62 21.32 20.92 21.56
N ASP A 63 21.45 22.02 22.27
CA ASP A 63 22.39 22.19 23.38
C ASP A 63 21.86 21.52 24.65
N ASP A 64 20.53 21.48 24.79
CA ASP A 64 19.83 20.85 25.91
C ASP A 64 18.59 20.05 25.43
N VAL A 65 18.26 18.97 26.15
CA VAL A 65 17.12 18.10 25.82
C VAL A 65 16.31 17.74 27.06
N TYR A 66 14.99 17.99 27.00
CA TYR A 66 14.04 17.67 28.05
C TYR A 66 12.86 16.87 27.50
N GLY A 67 12.77 15.62 27.90
CA GLY A 67 11.70 14.67 27.61
C GLY A 67 10.87 14.34 28.86
N SER A 68 9.73 13.69 28.62
CA SER A 68 8.89 13.18 29.71
C SER A 68 9.54 11.99 30.41
N ASN A 69 9.30 11.84 31.71
CA ASN A 69 9.73 10.70 32.50
C ASN A 69 8.55 10.08 33.26
N GLN A 70 8.76 9.05 34.07
CA GLN A 70 7.68 8.36 34.78
C GLN A 70 6.85 9.26 35.71
N LYS A 71 7.47 10.29 36.29
CA LYS A 71 6.85 11.20 37.26
C LYS A 71 6.28 12.47 36.64
N PHE A 72 6.79 12.89 35.47
CA PHE A 72 6.46 14.16 34.86
C PHE A 72 6.24 14.05 33.34
N ASN A 73 5.04 14.44 32.90
CA ASN A 73 4.64 14.46 31.50
C ASN A 73 4.73 15.90 30.95
N LEU A 74 5.72 16.16 30.12
CA LEU A 74 5.98 17.45 29.45
C LEU A 74 5.03 17.67 28.27
N LYS A 75 3.73 17.79 28.55
CA LYS A 75 2.71 18.10 27.54
C LYS A 75 1.80 19.23 28.00
N GLY A 76 1.43 20.12 27.08
CA GLY A 76 0.44 21.17 27.32
C GLY A 76 0.82 22.10 28.47
N LYS A 77 -0.10 22.30 29.41
CA LYS A 77 0.07 23.19 30.57
C LYS A 77 1.31 22.84 31.41
N ASN A 78 1.63 21.56 31.60
CA ASN A 78 2.82 21.14 32.35
C ASN A 78 4.11 21.57 31.64
N LYS A 79 4.14 21.46 30.31
CA LYS A 79 5.28 21.93 29.52
C LYS A 79 5.39 23.46 29.59
N ALA A 80 4.26 24.18 29.53
CA ALA A 80 4.24 25.63 29.68
C ALA A 80 4.78 26.08 31.06
N LYS A 81 4.35 25.42 32.14
CA LYS A 81 4.84 25.70 33.50
C LYS A 81 6.35 25.47 33.61
N PHE A 82 6.83 24.32 33.13
CA PHE A 82 8.26 24.00 33.11
C PHE A 82 9.10 25.05 32.35
N LEU A 83 8.64 25.47 31.16
CA LEU A 83 9.34 26.46 30.35
C LEU A 83 9.34 27.85 31.02
N ALA A 84 8.22 28.24 31.64
CA ALA A 84 8.12 29.50 32.37
C ALA A 84 9.05 29.52 33.60
N GLU A 85 9.12 28.43 34.36
CA GLU A 85 9.98 28.32 35.54
C GLU A 85 11.48 28.30 35.16
N LYS A 86 11.83 27.62 34.07
CA LYS A 86 13.23 27.44 33.68
C LYS A 86 13.83 28.61 32.92
N PHE A 87 13.06 29.25 32.04
CA PHE A 87 13.56 30.29 31.15
C PHE A 87 12.95 31.67 31.40
N GLY A 88 11.84 31.74 32.13
CA GLY A 88 11.09 32.99 32.33
C GLY A 88 10.03 33.23 31.25
N VAL A 89 8.98 33.94 31.61
CA VAL A 89 7.90 34.34 30.68
C VAL A 89 8.44 35.40 29.70
N LYS A 90 8.12 35.25 28.42
CA LYS A 90 8.58 36.11 27.31
C LYS A 90 10.11 36.16 27.11
N ASN A 91 10.84 35.18 27.63
CA ASN A 91 12.30 35.11 27.49
C ASN A 91 12.78 33.97 26.58
N PHE A 92 11.85 33.30 25.88
CA PHE A 92 12.17 32.25 24.92
C PHE A 92 11.24 32.29 23.71
N ASP A 93 11.74 31.85 22.57
CA ASP A 93 10.94 31.59 21.37
C ASP A 93 10.51 30.13 21.34
N TYR A 94 9.32 29.82 20.83
CA TYR A 94 8.80 28.46 20.83
C TYR A 94 8.23 28.03 19.48
N ILE A 95 8.65 26.85 19.03
CA ILE A 95 8.10 26.15 17.87
C ILE A 95 7.21 25.00 18.36
N GLY A 96 5.93 25.00 17.99
CA GLY A 96 4.96 23.95 18.36
C GLY A 96 4.12 23.47 17.17
N ASP A 97 3.39 22.37 17.34
CA ASP A 97 2.63 21.73 16.24
C ASP A 97 1.14 21.53 16.54
N SER A 98 0.75 21.60 17.81
CA SER A 98 -0.54 21.10 18.26
C SER A 98 -1.34 22.10 19.10
N PHE A 99 -2.62 21.80 19.32
CA PHE A 99 -3.46 22.57 20.23
C PHE A 99 -2.94 22.56 21.68
N ALA A 100 -2.18 21.54 22.08
CA ALA A 100 -1.59 21.49 23.42
C ALA A 100 -0.57 22.62 23.62
N ASP A 101 0.05 23.12 22.54
CA ASP A 101 1.08 24.14 22.60
C ASP A 101 0.53 25.57 22.74
N VAL A 102 -0.80 25.74 22.66
CA VAL A 102 -1.46 27.05 22.81
C VAL A 102 -1.11 27.74 24.12
N SER A 103 -0.99 26.99 25.23
CA SER A 103 -0.57 27.58 26.51
C SER A 103 0.88 28.06 26.52
N ILE A 104 1.73 27.47 25.68
CA ILE A 104 3.16 27.79 25.59
C ILE A 104 3.36 29.01 24.70
N TRP A 105 2.68 29.08 23.54
CA TRP A 105 2.76 30.24 22.66
C TRP A 105 2.33 31.55 23.33
N LYS A 106 1.42 31.49 24.30
CA LYS A 106 1.01 32.66 25.10
C LYS A 106 2.15 33.26 25.92
N ILE A 107 2.99 32.40 26.51
CA ILE A 107 4.11 32.81 27.37
C ILE A 107 5.43 32.96 26.61
N ALA A 108 5.52 32.50 25.37
CA ALA A 108 6.70 32.67 24.52
C ALA A 108 6.80 34.11 23.96
N ASN A 109 8.03 34.57 23.72
CA ASN A 109 8.34 35.83 23.07
C ASN A 109 7.90 35.82 21.61
N LYS A 110 8.48 34.92 20.80
CA LYS A 110 8.00 34.60 19.45
C LYS A 110 7.41 33.20 19.38
N ALA A 111 6.28 33.10 18.70
CA ALA A 111 5.55 31.87 18.47
C ALA A 111 5.69 31.46 17.00
N TYR A 112 6.30 30.30 16.79
CA TYR A 112 6.37 29.62 15.51
C TYR A 112 5.50 28.37 15.54
N ALA A 113 4.90 28.03 14.40
CA ALA A 113 4.04 26.86 14.30
C ALA A 113 4.49 25.91 13.19
N ILE A 114 4.19 24.63 13.37
CA ILE A 114 4.32 23.58 12.37
C ILE A 114 2.97 22.85 12.32
N THR A 115 1.96 23.47 11.72
CA THR A 115 0.61 22.90 11.74
C THR A 115 -0.19 23.21 10.50
N ASN A 116 -1.05 22.26 10.12
CA ASN A 116 -2.05 22.41 9.08
C ASN A 116 -3.47 22.53 9.68
N SER A 117 -3.59 22.54 11.01
CA SER A 117 -4.88 22.64 11.68
C SER A 117 -5.41 24.07 11.60
N ARG A 118 -6.55 24.24 10.90
CA ARG A 118 -7.25 25.53 10.81
C ARG A 118 -7.57 26.10 12.18
N THR A 119 -7.95 25.26 13.14
CA THR A 119 -8.26 25.68 14.52
C THR A 119 -7.04 26.22 15.25
N VAL A 120 -5.88 25.59 15.07
CA VAL A 120 -4.63 26.05 15.71
C VAL A 120 -4.16 27.35 15.06
N LEU A 121 -4.19 27.44 13.73
CA LEU A 121 -3.84 28.66 12.99
C LEU A 121 -4.74 29.83 13.35
N PHE A 122 -6.05 29.59 13.50
CA PHE A 122 -6.99 30.61 13.95
C PHE A 122 -6.61 31.15 15.33
N ARG A 123 -6.28 30.27 16.30
CA ARG A 123 -5.84 30.69 17.64
C ARG A 123 -4.50 31.45 17.61
N LEU A 124 -3.56 31.05 16.75
CA LEU A 124 -2.26 31.69 16.59
C LEU A 124 -2.37 33.10 16.00
N LYS A 125 -3.28 33.31 15.04
CA LYS A 125 -3.52 34.65 14.45
C LYS A 125 -3.92 35.70 15.47
N HIS A 126 -4.52 35.29 16.59
CA HIS A 126 -4.89 36.20 17.69
C HIS A 126 -3.77 36.45 18.71
N LEU A 127 -2.59 35.84 18.54
CA LEU A 127 -1.43 36.09 19.40
C LEU A 127 -0.50 37.10 18.72
N SER A 128 -0.23 38.21 19.42
CA SER A 128 0.73 39.23 18.95
C SER A 128 2.16 38.69 18.80
N SER A 129 2.50 37.60 19.49
CA SER A 129 3.79 36.92 19.38
C SER A 129 3.95 36.01 18.16
N PHE A 130 2.89 35.78 17.36
CA PHE A 130 2.96 34.86 16.23
C PHE A 130 3.80 35.41 15.07
N VAL A 131 4.81 34.65 14.66
CA VAL A 131 5.76 35.05 13.60
C VAL A 131 5.44 34.36 12.29
N THR A 132 5.52 33.02 12.26
CA THR A 132 5.31 32.27 11.02
C THR A 132 4.90 30.82 11.30
N ASN A 133 4.30 30.19 10.30
CA ASN A 133 3.97 28.78 10.29
C ASN A 133 4.76 28.05 9.18
N PHE A 134 5.58 27.08 9.57
CA PHE A 134 6.28 26.16 8.67
C PHE A 134 5.33 25.05 8.18
N ALA A 135 4.17 25.44 7.65
CA ALA A 135 3.15 24.50 7.20
C ALA A 135 3.71 23.61 6.08
N ALA A 136 3.54 22.30 6.24
CA ALA A 136 3.71 21.39 5.11
C ALA A 136 2.43 21.42 4.27
N ARG A 137 2.49 20.90 3.04
CA ARG A 137 1.32 20.60 2.22
C ARG A 137 0.21 19.97 3.08
N ALA A 138 -0.98 20.56 3.09
CA ALA A 138 -2.15 19.98 3.75
C ALA A 138 -2.47 18.61 3.14
N THR A 139 -2.93 17.67 3.97
CA THR A 139 -3.43 16.37 3.49
C THR A 139 -4.57 16.63 2.51
N SER A 140 -4.35 16.25 1.26
CA SER A 140 -5.30 16.43 0.17
C SER A 140 -6.15 15.18 0.00
N PHE A 141 -7.30 15.31 -0.66
CA PHE A 141 -8.15 14.15 -1.00
C PHE A 141 -7.35 13.08 -1.78
N TYR A 142 -6.45 13.53 -2.66
CA TYR A 142 -5.53 12.66 -3.39
C TYR A 142 -4.67 11.76 -2.48
N ASP A 143 -4.27 12.25 -1.30
CA ASP A 143 -3.47 11.45 -0.36
C ASP A 143 -4.28 10.32 0.27
N PHE A 144 -5.59 10.53 0.45
CA PHE A 144 -6.51 9.47 0.86
C PHE A 144 -6.74 8.45 -0.25
N LEU A 145 -6.89 8.88 -1.51
CA LEU A 145 -6.95 7.95 -2.65
C LEU A 145 -5.67 7.12 -2.80
N LYS A 146 -4.51 7.76 -2.55
CA LYS A 146 -3.20 7.08 -2.53
C LYS A 146 -3.09 6.10 -1.36
N LEU A 147 -3.61 6.45 -0.18
CA LEU A 147 -3.68 5.58 0.99
C LEU A 147 -4.54 4.34 0.73
N ILE A 148 -5.73 4.53 0.15
CA ILE A 148 -6.66 3.46 -0.23
C ILE A 148 -6.10 2.60 -1.38
N ARG A 149 -5.16 3.16 -2.15
CA ARG A 149 -4.54 2.53 -3.33
C ARG A 149 -5.56 2.19 -4.42
N VAL A 150 -6.37 3.16 -4.82
CA VAL A 150 -7.40 2.97 -5.87
C VAL A 150 -6.82 2.39 -7.17
N HIS A 151 -5.58 2.72 -7.53
CA HIS A 151 -4.90 2.12 -8.69
C HIS A 151 -4.77 0.57 -8.61
N GLN A 152 -4.75 -0.01 -7.41
CA GLN A 152 -4.70 -1.47 -7.22
C GLN A 152 -6.06 -2.14 -7.44
N TRP A 153 -7.16 -1.38 -7.50
CA TRP A 153 -8.49 -1.92 -7.76
C TRP A 153 -8.60 -2.54 -9.15
N LEU A 154 -7.70 -2.16 -10.07
CA LEU A 154 -7.56 -2.79 -11.38
C LEU A 154 -7.49 -4.33 -11.31
N LYS A 155 -6.85 -4.88 -10.27
CA LYS A 155 -6.75 -6.34 -10.05
C LYS A 155 -8.09 -7.00 -9.72
N ASN A 156 -9.04 -6.23 -9.20
CA ASN A 156 -10.37 -6.71 -8.89
C ASN A 156 -11.29 -6.67 -10.12
N LEU A 157 -10.86 -6.10 -11.25
CA LEU A 157 -11.61 -6.24 -12.51
C LEU A 157 -11.77 -7.71 -12.93
N LEU A 158 -10.93 -8.61 -12.41
CA LEU A 158 -11.07 -10.05 -12.59
C LEU A 158 -12.44 -10.61 -12.15
N VAL A 159 -13.14 -9.92 -11.24
CA VAL A 159 -14.51 -10.25 -10.82
C VAL A 159 -15.50 -10.18 -11.98
N PHE A 160 -15.23 -9.37 -13.02
CA PHE A 160 -16.10 -9.26 -14.19
C PHE A 160 -15.83 -10.32 -15.27
N ILE A 161 -14.70 -11.05 -15.19
CA ILE A 161 -14.32 -12.02 -16.22
C ILE A 161 -15.39 -13.10 -16.47
N PRO A 162 -16.02 -13.71 -15.44
CA PRO A 162 -17.08 -14.70 -15.67
C PRO A 162 -18.29 -14.13 -16.42
N LEU A 163 -18.65 -12.87 -16.15
CA LEU A 163 -19.74 -12.16 -16.83
C LEU A 163 -19.42 -11.98 -18.31
N LEU A 164 -18.23 -11.43 -18.60
CA LEU A 164 -17.78 -11.16 -19.97
C LEU A 164 -17.74 -12.45 -20.79
N LEU A 165 -17.12 -13.50 -20.26
CA LEU A 165 -16.94 -14.77 -20.96
C LEU A 165 -18.23 -15.56 -21.15
N ALA A 166 -19.31 -15.25 -20.41
CA ALA A 166 -20.62 -15.89 -20.57
C ALA A 166 -21.55 -15.13 -21.53
N HIS A 167 -21.08 -14.03 -22.14
CA HIS A 167 -21.84 -13.17 -23.05
C HIS A 167 -23.18 -12.66 -22.48
N LYS A 168 -23.28 -12.53 -21.15
CA LYS A 168 -24.51 -12.07 -20.46
C LYS A 168 -24.55 -10.55 -20.31
N PHE A 169 -24.64 -9.84 -21.43
CA PHE A 169 -24.61 -8.38 -21.46
C PHE A 169 -25.95 -7.72 -21.09
N ASP A 170 -27.07 -8.38 -21.35
CA ASP A 170 -28.42 -7.76 -21.30
C ASP A 170 -29.05 -7.70 -19.91
N LEU A 171 -28.46 -8.37 -18.92
CA LEU A 171 -29.04 -8.50 -17.58
C LEU A 171 -28.43 -7.47 -16.63
N THR A 172 -29.10 -6.34 -16.45
CA THR A 172 -28.67 -5.25 -15.56
C THR A 172 -28.41 -5.72 -14.13
N SER A 173 -29.19 -6.68 -13.63
CA SER A 173 -29.02 -7.25 -12.29
C SER A 173 -27.66 -7.95 -12.09
N ILE A 174 -27.15 -8.63 -13.12
CA ILE A 174 -25.86 -9.32 -13.08
C ILE A 174 -24.72 -8.30 -13.06
N TRP A 175 -24.82 -7.23 -13.86
CA TRP A 175 -23.86 -6.12 -13.85
C TRP A 175 -23.79 -5.40 -12.50
N ILE A 176 -24.95 -5.16 -11.88
CA ILE A 176 -25.01 -4.58 -10.53
C ILE A 176 -24.32 -5.53 -9.55
N SER A 177 -24.62 -6.83 -9.59
CA SER A 177 -24.03 -7.82 -8.67
C SER A 177 -22.51 -7.93 -8.83
N ALA A 178 -22.00 -7.94 -10.06
CA ALA A 178 -20.56 -7.91 -10.34
C ALA A 178 -19.91 -6.60 -9.86
N THR A 179 -20.58 -5.47 -10.02
CA THR A 179 -20.08 -4.15 -9.56
C THR A 179 -20.03 -4.07 -8.03
N VAL A 180 -21.07 -4.56 -7.35
CA VAL A 180 -21.13 -4.68 -5.89
C VAL A 180 -19.99 -5.59 -5.39
N ALA A 181 -19.74 -6.72 -6.08
CA ALA A 181 -18.64 -7.61 -5.76
C ALA A 181 -17.27 -6.95 -5.94
N PHE A 182 -17.08 -6.22 -7.05
CA PHE A 182 -15.87 -5.44 -7.31
C PHE A 182 -15.60 -4.41 -6.22
N LEU A 183 -16.61 -3.65 -5.80
CA LEU A 183 -16.49 -2.65 -4.73
C LEU A 183 -16.17 -3.32 -3.38
N SER A 184 -16.88 -4.42 -3.05
CA SER A 184 -16.62 -5.19 -1.83
C SER A 184 -15.18 -5.70 -1.77
N PHE A 185 -14.68 -6.37 -2.82
CA PHE A 185 -13.29 -6.82 -2.89
C PHE A 185 -12.28 -5.67 -2.85
N SER A 186 -12.62 -4.53 -3.46
CA SER A 186 -11.75 -3.34 -3.48
C SER A 186 -11.60 -2.72 -2.11
N PHE A 187 -12.69 -2.56 -1.36
CA PHE A 187 -12.63 -2.08 0.01
C PHE A 187 -11.92 -3.06 0.95
N GLY A 188 -12.17 -4.37 0.80
CA GLY A 188 -11.48 -5.41 1.57
C GLY A 188 -9.97 -5.40 1.32
N ALA A 189 -9.55 -5.36 0.05
CA ALA A 189 -8.14 -5.27 -0.32
C ALA A 189 -7.48 -3.97 0.18
N SER A 190 -8.15 -2.82 0.01
CA SER A 190 -7.66 -1.53 0.51
C SER A 190 -7.48 -1.52 2.02
N SER A 191 -8.40 -2.14 2.77
CA SER A 191 -8.25 -2.29 4.22
C SER A 191 -6.97 -3.04 4.58
N LEU A 192 -6.70 -4.17 3.92
CA LEU A 192 -5.49 -4.96 4.13
C LEU A 192 -4.22 -4.22 3.74
N TYR A 193 -4.24 -3.47 2.63
CA TYR A 193 -3.10 -2.66 2.23
C TYR A 193 -2.75 -1.60 3.27
N ILE A 194 -3.75 -0.96 3.88
CA ILE A 194 -3.51 0.03 4.93
C ILE A 194 -2.94 -0.64 6.19
N VAL A 195 -3.46 -1.80 6.61
CA VAL A 195 -2.89 -2.56 7.74
C VAL A 195 -1.43 -2.92 7.46
N ASN A 196 -1.13 -3.42 6.27
CA ASN A 196 0.24 -3.74 5.85
C ASN A 196 1.14 -2.50 5.87
N ASP A 197 0.65 -1.35 5.40
CA ASP A 197 1.43 -0.10 5.43
C ASP A 197 1.73 0.37 6.86
N ILE A 198 0.90 0.02 7.85
CA ILE A 198 1.15 0.28 9.27
C ILE A 198 2.18 -0.69 9.85
N LEU A 199 2.07 -1.98 9.51
CA LEU A 199 3.00 -3.01 10.00
C LEU A 199 4.41 -2.83 9.41
N ASP A 200 4.49 -2.45 8.13
CA ASP A 200 5.74 -2.33 7.39
C ASP A 200 6.35 -0.91 7.47
N ILE A 201 5.86 0.00 8.35
CA ILE A 201 6.38 1.39 8.46
C ILE A 201 7.90 1.43 8.57
N LYS A 202 8.49 0.56 9.39
CA LYS A 202 9.94 0.56 9.62
C LYS A 202 10.72 0.16 8.37
N SER A 203 10.33 -0.94 7.72
CA SER A 203 10.97 -1.41 6.49
C SER A 203 10.72 -0.46 5.32
N ASP A 204 9.52 0.10 5.21
CA ASP A 204 9.13 0.97 4.11
C ASP A 204 9.89 2.30 4.12
N ARG A 205 10.31 2.79 5.29
CA ARG A 205 11.13 4.00 5.41
C ARG A 205 12.50 3.87 4.75
N ASN A 206 13.05 2.66 4.70
CA ASN A 206 14.32 2.37 4.04
C ASN A 206 14.21 2.27 2.52
N HIS A 207 12.99 2.17 1.97
CA HIS A 207 12.79 1.92 0.54
C HIS A 207 12.60 3.23 -0.24
N PRO A 208 13.26 3.41 -1.40
CA PRO A 208 13.18 4.65 -2.20
C PRO A 208 11.76 5.08 -2.58
N GLU A 209 10.92 4.13 -3.01
CA GLU A 209 9.53 4.42 -3.35
C GLU A 209 8.54 4.30 -2.18
N LYS A 210 8.65 3.26 -1.34
CA LYS A 210 7.68 3.01 -0.26
C LYS A 210 7.77 4.03 0.87
N SER A 211 8.92 4.71 1.02
CA SER A 211 9.08 5.85 1.94
C SER A 211 8.12 7.00 1.61
N LYS A 212 7.65 7.11 0.36
CA LYS A 212 6.71 8.15 -0.11
C LYS A 212 5.23 7.80 0.14
N ARG A 213 4.93 6.67 0.82
CA ARG A 213 3.56 6.29 1.19
C ARG A 213 3.02 7.24 2.27
N PRO A 214 1.70 7.58 2.25
CA PRO A 214 1.14 8.59 3.16
C PRO A 214 1.32 8.31 4.66
N ILE A 215 1.32 7.05 5.09
CA ILE A 215 1.57 6.70 6.49
C ILE A 215 3.08 6.74 6.79
N THR A 216 3.89 6.17 5.90
CA THR A 216 5.34 6.04 6.07
C THR A 216 6.05 7.39 6.16
N ASN A 217 5.65 8.36 5.34
CA ASN A 217 6.17 9.73 5.35
C ASN A 217 5.53 10.63 6.42
N GLY A 218 4.58 10.11 7.20
CA GLY A 218 3.92 10.85 8.28
C GLY A 218 2.87 11.87 7.85
N MET A 219 2.43 11.87 6.57
CA MET A 219 1.33 12.73 6.12
C MET A 219 -0.01 12.34 6.76
N ILE A 220 -0.28 11.04 6.85
CA ILE A 220 -1.47 10.48 7.50
C ILE A 220 -1.03 9.67 8.71
N SER A 221 -1.65 9.92 9.87
CA SER A 221 -1.30 9.20 11.08
C SER A 221 -1.69 7.71 10.98
N ALA A 222 -0.92 6.82 11.61
CA ALA A 222 -1.23 5.39 11.66
C ALA A 222 -2.61 5.12 12.31
N TYR A 223 -3.04 5.94 13.28
CA TYR A 223 -4.37 5.84 13.89
C TYR A 223 -5.49 6.16 12.89
N THR A 224 -5.33 7.23 12.10
CA THR A 224 -6.27 7.59 11.03
C THR A 224 -6.31 6.47 9.97
N GLY A 225 -5.15 5.93 9.61
CA GLY A 225 -5.05 4.78 8.72
C GLY A 225 -5.84 3.57 9.24
N LEU A 226 -5.63 3.18 10.50
CA LEU A 226 -6.34 2.06 11.12
C LEU A 226 -7.86 2.28 11.18
N PHE A 227 -8.29 3.50 11.48
CA PHE A 227 -9.72 3.85 11.45
C PHE A 227 -10.32 3.68 10.05
N ILE A 228 -9.66 4.22 9.01
CA ILE A 228 -10.09 4.09 7.61
C ILE A 228 -10.09 2.62 7.19
N SER A 229 -9.05 1.86 7.54
CA SER A 229 -8.97 0.42 7.28
C SER A 229 -10.14 -0.33 7.91
N THR A 230 -10.50 -0.03 9.16
CA THR A 230 -11.63 -0.66 9.85
C THR A 230 -12.95 -0.32 9.17
N LEU A 231 -13.15 0.95 8.78
CA LEU A 231 -14.35 1.37 8.07
C LEU A 231 -14.48 0.67 6.71
N LEU A 232 -13.41 0.60 5.93
CA LEU A 232 -13.38 -0.09 4.63
C LEU A 232 -13.62 -1.60 4.78
N PHE A 233 -13.08 -2.21 5.83
CA PHE A 233 -13.36 -3.61 6.16
C PHE A 233 -14.86 -3.79 6.41
N LEU A 234 -15.45 -3.06 7.35
CA LEU A 234 -16.88 -3.16 7.65
C LEU A 234 -17.75 -2.91 6.41
N LEU A 235 -17.42 -1.90 5.61
CA LEU A 235 -18.14 -1.60 4.37
C LEU A 235 -18.04 -2.74 3.35
N SER A 236 -16.86 -3.37 3.22
CA SER A 236 -16.66 -4.55 2.37
C SER A 236 -17.59 -5.69 2.76
N PHE A 237 -17.73 -5.98 4.07
CA PHE A 237 -18.64 -7.01 4.59
C PHE A 237 -20.11 -6.67 4.40
N ILE A 238 -20.53 -5.45 4.74
CA ILE A 238 -21.93 -5.01 4.62
C ILE A 238 -22.38 -5.12 3.16
N ILE A 239 -21.55 -4.64 2.23
CA ILE A 239 -21.83 -4.72 0.79
C ILE A 239 -21.81 -6.19 0.33
N GLY A 240 -20.86 -6.98 0.82
CA GLY A 240 -20.73 -8.40 0.46
C GLY A 240 -21.90 -9.26 0.95
N LEU A 241 -22.50 -8.96 2.10
CA LEU A 241 -23.66 -9.68 2.63
C LEU A 241 -24.88 -9.59 1.70
N ASN A 242 -25.03 -8.50 0.95
CA ASN A 242 -26.09 -8.35 -0.05
C ASN A 242 -25.94 -9.32 -1.23
N LEU A 243 -24.76 -9.92 -1.42
CA LEU A 243 -24.49 -10.94 -2.45
C LEU A 243 -24.62 -12.37 -1.91
N GLY A 244 -24.93 -12.53 -0.62
CA GLY A 244 -25.13 -13.83 0.03
C GLY A 244 -23.93 -14.35 0.82
N LEU A 245 -24.20 -15.35 1.67
CA LEU A 245 -23.22 -15.88 2.63
C LEU A 245 -22.03 -16.58 1.96
N ILE A 246 -22.24 -17.22 0.81
CA ILE A 246 -21.18 -17.89 0.06
C ILE A 246 -20.15 -16.85 -0.42
N PHE A 247 -20.60 -15.70 -0.93
CA PHE A 247 -19.71 -14.62 -1.34
C PHE A 247 -18.87 -14.10 -0.17
N VAL A 248 -19.50 -13.88 0.99
CA VAL A 248 -18.81 -13.45 2.21
C VAL A 248 -17.77 -14.48 2.67
N ALA A 249 -18.07 -15.78 2.57
CA ALA A 249 -17.10 -16.83 2.87
C ALA A 249 -15.88 -16.77 1.94
N VAL A 250 -16.10 -16.57 0.63
CA VAL A 250 -15.01 -16.38 -0.35
C VAL A 250 -14.18 -15.13 -0.03
N LEU A 251 -14.82 -14.02 0.32
CA LEU A 251 -14.15 -12.79 0.74
C LEU A 251 -13.31 -13.01 2.02
N LEU A 252 -13.82 -13.75 3.00
CA LEU A 252 -13.09 -14.10 4.22
C LEU A 252 -11.87 -14.97 3.93
N VAL A 253 -12.01 -15.98 3.07
CA VAL A 253 -10.88 -16.82 2.61
C VAL A 253 -9.83 -15.95 1.91
N TYR A 254 -10.25 -15.05 1.02
CA TYR A 254 -9.37 -14.10 0.36
C TYR A 254 -8.62 -13.21 1.36
N ILE A 255 -9.34 -12.64 2.33
CA ILE A 255 -8.76 -11.76 3.36
C ILE A 255 -7.76 -12.52 4.23
N PHE A 256 -8.15 -13.71 4.71
CA PHE A 256 -7.31 -14.56 5.53
C PHE A 256 -6.05 -14.99 4.79
N ALA A 257 -6.18 -15.44 3.54
CA ALA A 257 -5.04 -15.80 2.70
C ALA A 257 -4.09 -14.62 2.47
N ASN A 258 -4.60 -13.41 2.26
CA ASN A 258 -3.76 -12.20 2.13
C ASN A 258 -3.04 -11.85 3.44
N LEU A 259 -3.70 -11.97 4.59
CA LEU A 259 -3.08 -11.74 5.90
C LEU A 259 -1.99 -12.76 6.17
N LEU A 260 -2.29 -14.05 5.97
CA LEU A 260 -1.36 -15.15 6.15
C LEU A 260 -0.13 -15.00 5.23
N TYR A 261 -0.37 -14.59 3.97
CA TYR A 261 0.68 -14.23 3.04
C TYR A 261 1.56 -13.09 3.56
N SER A 262 0.95 -11.97 3.97
CA SER A 262 1.70 -10.77 4.38
C SER A 262 2.51 -11.00 5.65
N LEU A 263 1.99 -11.78 6.60
CA LEU A 263 2.61 -12.01 7.90
C LEU A 263 3.67 -13.12 7.85
N TYR A 264 3.41 -14.21 7.13
CA TYR A 264 4.22 -15.44 7.24
C TYR A 264 4.71 -15.94 5.87
N LEU A 265 3.79 -16.16 4.92
CA LEU A 265 4.11 -16.96 3.74
C LEU A 265 4.96 -16.21 2.71
N LYS A 266 5.03 -14.88 2.75
CA LYS A 266 5.94 -14.08 1.91
C LYS A 266 7.43 -14.39 2.16
N GLN A 267 7.74 -15.04 3.29
CA GLN A 267 9.09 -15.45 3.67
C GLN A 267 9.43 -16.88 3.24
N VAL A 268 8.50 -17.64 2.64
CA VAL A 268 8.78 -18.98 2.13
C VAL A 268 9.03 -18.89 0.62
N PRO A 269 10.21 -19.29 0.12
CA PRO A 269 10.51 -19.20 -1.31
C PRO A 269 9.57 -20.10 -2.11
N ILE A 270 9.23 -19.66 -3.33
CA ILE A 270 8.33 -20.29 -4.30
C ILE A 270 6.86 -20.33 -3.84
N LEU A 271 6.58 -20.61 -2.57
CA LEU A 271 5.22 -20.65 -2.06
C LEU A 271 4.49 -19.30 -2.22
N ASP A 272 5.23 -18.19 -2.17
CA ASP A 272 4.70 -16.85 -2.39
C ASP A 272 4.06 -16.67 -3.78
N ILE A 273 4.66 -17.22 -4.85
CA ILE A 273 4.12 -17.09 -6.22
C ILE A 273 2.85 -17.94 -6.42
N PHE A 274 2.77 -19.11 -5.77
CA PHE A 274 1.56 -19.96 -5.77
C PHE A 274 0.40 -19.33 -5.00
N ILE A 275 0.70 -18.67 -3.86
CA ILE A 275 -0.35 -17.97 -3.12
C ILE A 275 -0.83 -16.75 -3.90
N LEU A 276 0.09 -15.98 -4.50
CA LEU A 276 -0.28 -14.83 -5.32
C LEU A 276 -1.18 -15.22 -6.49
N SER A 277 -0.87 -16.32 -7.20
CA SER A 277 -1.71 -16.81 -8.29
C SER A 277 -3.09 -17.25 -7.78
N THR A 278 -3.14 -17.99 -6.67
CA THR A 278 -4.39 -18.41 -6.04
C THR A 278 -5.26 -17.22 -5.62
N LEU A 279 -4.66 -16.15 -5.08
CA LEU A 279 -5.39 -14.92 -4.73
C LEU A 279 -6.02 -14.24 -5.95
N TYR A 280 -5.42 -14.32 -7.14
CA TYR A 280 -6.05 -13.83 -8.38
C TYR A 280 -7.21 -14.73 -8.80
N VAL A 281 -7.07 -16.05 -8.72
CA VAL A 281 -8.14 -17.01 -9.03
C VAL A 281 -9.34 -16.82 -8.08
N ILE A 282 -9.12 -16.55 -6.79
CA ILE A 282 -10.21 -16.30 -5.85
C ILE A 282 -11.06 -15.09 -6.26
N ARG A 283 -10.48 -14.04 -6.84
CA ARG A 283 -11.24 -12.87 -7.33
C ARG A 283 -12.14 -13.25 -8.50
N LEU A 284 -11.61 -14.03 -9.43
CA LEU A 284 -12.36 -14.55 -10.56
C LEU A 284 -13.51 -15.47 -10.08
N TYR A 285 -13.25 -16.33 -9.10
CA TYR A 285 -14.28 -17.17 -8.48
C TYR A 285 -15.35 -16.36 -7.73
N ALA A 286 -14.96 -15.28 -7.04
CA ALA A 286 -15.91 -14.39 -6.37
C ALA A 286 -16.87 -13.73 -7.37
N GLY A 287 -16.40 -13.40 -8.58
CA GLY A 287 -17.23 -12.93 -9.68
C GLY A 287 -18.26 -13.95 -10.15
N SER A 288 -17.89 -15.24 -10.17
CA SER A 288 -18.83 -16.32 -10.47
C SER A 288 -19.90 -16.46 -9.41
N VAL A 289 -19.50 -16.42 -8.13
CA VAL A 289 -20.45 -16.50 -7.01
C VAL A 289 -21.41 -15.31 -7.00
N SER A 290 -20.93 -14.08 -7.25
CA SER A 290 -21.78 -12.90 -7.23
C SER A 290 -22.75 -12.82 -8.41
N THR A 291 -22.37 -13.36 -9.57
CA THR A 291 -23.19 -13.33 -10.79
C THR A 291 -24.05 -14.58 -10.97
N GLY A 292 -23.78 -15.65 -10.22
CA GLY A 292 -24.38 -16.97 -10.41
C GLY A 292 -23.87 -17.71 -11.66
N ILE A 293 -22.91 -17.14 -12.39
CA ILE A 293 -22.38 -17.72 -13.63
C ILE A 293 -21.32 -18.75 -13.26
N THR A 294 -21.58 -20.04 -13.52
CA THR A 294 -20.63 -21.11 -13.23
C THR A 294 -19.43 -21.07 -14.18
N ILE A 295 -18.23 -20.94 -13.62
CA ILE A 295 -16.98 -21.03 -14.40
C ILE A 295 -16.66 -22.50 -14.73
N SER A 296 -16.04 -22.76 -15.87
CA SER A 296 -15.51 -24.08 -16.22
C SER A 296 -14.23 -24.40 -15.42
N ASN A 297 -14.03 -25.68 -15.09
CA ASN A 297 -12.78 -26.13 -14.46
C ASN A 297 -11.55 -25.79 -15.30
N TRP A 298 -11.69 -25.84 -16.64
CA TRP A 298 -10.66 -25.44 -17.59
C TRP A 298 -10.27 -23.97 -17.45
N LEU A 299 -11.23 -23.06 -17.29
CA LEU A 299 -10.92 -21.63 -17.12
C LEU A 299 -10.24 -21.34 -15.78
N LEU A 300 -10.63 -22.05 -14.71
CA LEU A 300 -9.95 -21.95 -13.41
C LEU A 300 -8.50 -22.44 -13.52
N ALA A 301 -8.27 -23.59 -14.16
CA ALA A 301 -6.93 -24.13 -14.39
C ALA A 301 -6.08 -23.18 -15.26
N PHE A 302 -6.63 -22.68 -16.37
CA PHE A 302 -5.98 -21.66 -17.21
C PHE A 302 -5.55 -20.47 -16.38
N SER A 303 -6.49 -19.89 -15.63
CA SER A 303 -6.27 -18.70 -14.82
C SER A 303 -5.18 -18.94 -13.76
N LEU A 304 -5.16 -20.10 -13.12
CA LEU A 304 -4.14 -20.45 -12.13
C LEU A 304 -2.73 -20.43 -12.72
N PHE A 305 -2.51 -21.11 -13.85
CA PHE A 305 -1.20 -21.16 -14.52
C PHE A 305 -0.81 -19.81 -15.13
N PHE A 306 -1.76 -19.10 -15.72
CA PHE A 306 -1.54 -17.77 -16.27
C PHE A 306 -1.10 -16.79 -15.16
N PHE A 307 -1.82 -16.74 -14.04
CA PHE A 307 -1.45 -15.89 -12.91
C PHE A 307 -0.18 -16.35 -12.19
N LEU A 308 0.13 -17.66 -12.20
CA LEU A 308 1.41 -18.17 -11.70
C LEU A 308 2.57 -17.66 -12.56
N SER A 309 2.41 -17.60 -13.89
CA SER A 309 3.40 -16.98 -14.77
C SER A 309 3.60 -15.50 -14.44
N LEU A 310 2.52 -14.72 -14.31
CA LEU A 310 2.62 -13.30 -13.96
C LEU A 310 3.18 -13.05 -12.55
N ALA A 311 2.87 -13.92 -11.59
CA ALA A 311 3.45 -13.87 -10.24
C ALA A 311 4.95 -14.18 -10.26
N GLY A 312 5.36 -15.18 -11.05
CA GLY A 312 6.76 -15.48 -11.33
C GLY A 312 7.48 -14.32 -12.00
N LEU A 313 6.87 -13.68 -13.00
CA LEU A 313 7.41 -12.52 -13.70
C LEU A 313 7.67 -11.36 -12.73
N LYS A 314 6.67 -11.04 -11.90
CA LYS A 314 6.80 -10.02 -10.85
C LYS A 314 7.94 -10.34 -9.89
N ARG A 315 8.05 -11.60 -9.48
CA ARG A 315 9.10 -12.04 -8.56
C ARG A 315 10.49 -11.94 -9.22
N PHE A 316 10.58 -12.33 -10.48
CA PHE A 316 11.79 -12.21 -11.29
C PHE A 316 12.25 -10.75 -11.41
N THR A 317 11.35 -9.82 -11.73
CA THR A 317 11.70 -8.39 -11.83
C THR A 317 12.08 -7.77 -10.49
N GLU A 318 11.43 -8.18 -9.39
CA GLU A 318 11.82 -7.76 -8.04
C GLU A 318 13.25 -8.21 -7.69
N LEU A 319 13.66 -9.42 -8.09
CA LEU A 319 14.99 -9.96 -7.76
C LEU A 319 16.09 -9.50 -8.74
N SER A 320 15.79 -9.32 -10.02
CA SER A 320 16.78 -8.96 -11.03
C SER A 320 17.33 -7.54 -10.91
N LEU A 321 16.63 -6.66 -10.19
CA LEU A 321 17.00 -5.26 -9.99
C LEU A 321 17.87 -5.03 -8.74
N ILE A 322 18.17 -6.08 -7.97
CA ILE A 322 18.79 -5.98 -6.66
C ILE A 322 20.17 -6.63 -6.71
N SER A 323 21.19 -5.91 -6.24
CA SER A 323 22.55 -6.45 -6.13
C SER A 323 22.57 -7.59 -5.11
N ASP A 324 23.40 -8.62 -5.31
CA ASP A 324 23.52 -9.77 -4.41
C ASP A 324 23.69 -9.40 -2.93
N LYS A 325 24.32 -8.25 -2.63
CA LYS A 325 24.52 -7.72 -1.27
C LYS A 325 23.25 -7.18 -0.61
N ASP A 326 22.24 -6.79 -1.38
CA ASP A 326 21.00 -6.18 -0.89
C ASP A 326 19.83 -7.17 -0.80
N ILE A 327 19.99 -8.41 -1.30
CA ILE A 327 18.92 -9.42 -1.28
C ILE A 327 18.51 -9.81 0.15
N GLU A 328 19.46 -9.82 1.10
CA GLU A 328 19.19 -10.06 2.52
C GLU A 328 18.33 -8.96 3.17
N THR A 329 18.45 -7.71 2.70
CA THR A 329 17.73 -6.56 3.29
C THR A 329 16.23 -6.54 3.01
N LEU A 330 15.75 -7.34 2.04
CA LEU A 330 14.33 -7.48 1.70
C LEU A 330 13.56 -8.37 2.67
N GLY A 331 14.24 -9.07 3.57
CA GLY A 331 13.63 -10.02 4.50
C GLY A 331 13.00 -11.22 3.79
N ARG A 332 13.57 -11.67 2.68
CA ARG A 332 13.09 -12.82 1.89
C ARG A 332 14.24 -13.78 1.56
N PRO A 333 14.07 -15.10 1.68
CA PRO A 333 15.16 -16.08 1.56
C PRO A 333 15.41 -16.51 0.11
N TYR A 334 15.54 -15.54 -0.80
CA TYR A 334 15.96 -15.83 -2.16
C TYR A 334 17.48 -15.66 -2.26
N LYS A 335 18.14 -16.56 -2.98
CA LYS A 335 19.55 -16.38 -3.39
C LYS A 335 19.59 -16.06 -4.88
N SER A 336 20.71 -15.55 -5.37
CA SER A 336 20.94 -15.27 -6.80
C SER A 336 20.61 -16.48 -7.69
N ASP A 337 20.93 -17.69 -7.23
CA ASP A 337 20.64 -18.96 -7.93
C ASP A 337 19.13 -19.26 -8.08
N SER A 338 18.26 -18.61 -7.29
CA SER A 338 16.81 -18.82 -7.33
C SER A 338 16.12 -18.12 -8.50
N ILE A 339 16.79 -17.15 -9.15
CA ILE A 339 16.20 -16.35 -10.23
C ILE A 339 15.89 -17.22 -11.45
N SER A 340 16.81 -18.13 -11.81
CA SER A 340 16.63 -19.06 -12.93
C SER A 340 15.48 -20.03 -12.69
N ILE A 341 15.32 -20.51 -11.45
CA ILE A 341 14.20 -21.39 -11.06
C ILE A 341 12.87 -20.66 -11.21
N ILE A 342 12.76 -19.43 -10.71
CA ILE A 342 11.54 -18.62 -10.83
C ILE A 342 11.20 -18.35 -12.29
N GLN A 343 12.22 -18.03 -13.11
CA GLN A 343 12.05 -17.83 -14.54
C GLN A 343 11.52 -19.08 -15.24
N ASN A 344 12.08 -20.25 -14.94
CA ASN A 344 11.65 -21.52 -15.51
C ASN A 344 10.22 -21.89 -15.09
N ILE A 345 9.88 -21.75 -13.80
CA ILE A 345 8.50 -21.97 -13.31
C ILE A 345 7.54 -21.04 -14.05
N GLY A 346 7.90 -19.76 -14.17
CA GLY A 346 7.06 -18.75 -14.79
C GLY A 346 6.83 -18.98 -16.29
N LEU A 347 7.88 -19.27 -17.06
CA LEU A 347 7.79 -19.58 -18.49
C LEU A 347 7.00 -20.88 -18.72
N ASN A 348 7.31 -21.96 -17.99
CA ASN A 348 6.58 -23.22 -18.12
C ASN A 348 5.09 -23.07 -17.77
N SER A 349 4.77 -22.25 -16.76
CA SER A 349 3.39 -21.92 -16.43
C SER A 349 2.69 -21.14 -17.54
N SER A 350 3.40 -20.26 -18.26
CA SER A 350 2.87 -19.58 -19.44
C SER A 350 2.47 -20.59 -20.50
N PHE A 351 3.37 -21.49 -20.93
CA PHE A 351 3.06 -22.51 -21.94
C PHE A 351 1.93 -23.44 -21.49
N ALA A 352 1.95 -23.89 -20.23
CA ALA A 352 0.88 -24.72 -19.67
C ALA A 352 -0.48 -24.01 -19.72
N SER A 353 -0.53 -22.71 -19.40
CA SER A 353 -1.78 -21.94 -19.51
C SER A 353 -2.31 -21.94 -20.94
N ILE A 354 -1.47 -21.75 -21.96
CA ILE A 354 -1.91 -21.73 -23.36
C ILE A 354 -2.41 -23.11 -23.81
N ILE A 355 -1.75 -24.19 -23.42
CA ILE A 355 -2.22 -25.56 -23.70
C ILE A 355 -3.61 -25.77 -23.08
N ILE A 356 -3.80 -25.38 -21.82
CA ILE A 356 -5.08 -25.49 -21.14
C ILE A 356 -6.15 -24.61 -21.82
N PHE A 357 -5.77 -23.42 -22.31
CA PHE A 357 -6.68 -22.56 -23.07
C PHE A 357 -7.11 -23.19 -24.39
N ILE A 358 -6.20 -23.87 -25.10
CA ILE A 358 -6.55 -24.63 -26.31
C ILE A 358 -7.50 -25.78 -25.98
N LEU A 359 -7.29 -26.49 -24.86
CA LEU A 359 -8.24 -27.51 -24.40
C LEU A 359 -9.61 -26.90 -24.05
N TYR A 360 -9.63 -25.71 -23.43
CA TYR A 360 -10.85 -24.98 -23.13
C TYR A 360 -11.64 -24.61 -24.41
N ILE A 361 -10.95 -24.13 -25.45
CA ILE A 361 -11.59 -23.76 -26.74
C ILE A 361 -12.37 -24.95 -27.33
N ASN A 362 -11.86 -26.16 -27.18
CA ASN A 362 -12.48 -27.38 -27.68
C ASN A 362 -13.56 -27.97 -26.74
N SER A 363 -13.93 -27.28 -25.66
CA SER A 363 -14.95 -27.76 -24.73
C SER A 363 -16.37 -27.50 -25.25
N GLU A 364 -17.32 -28.38 -24.92
CA GLU A 364 -18.73 -28.27 -25.35
C GLU A 364 -19.34 -26.90 -25.01
N LYS A 365 -19.00 -26.33 -23.85
CA LYS A 365 -19.47 -25.00 -23.43
C LYS A 365 -19.04 -23.90 -24.40
N VAL A 366 -17.81 -23.94 -24.90
CA VAL A 366 -17.28 -22.92 -25.84
C VAL A 366 -17.92 -23.10 -27.21
N LEU A 367 -18.02 -24.35 -27.68
CA LEU A 367 -18.66 -24.66 -28.96
C LEU A 367 -20.14 -24.23 -29.01
N GLN A 368 -20.84 -24.18 -27.87
CA GLN A 368 -22.21 -23.68 -27.78
C GLN A 368 -22.31 -22.15 -27.68
N LEU A 369 -21.27 -21.50 -27.14
CA LEU A 369 -21.32 -20.08 -26.76
C LEU A 369 -20.76 -19.14 -27.83
N TYR A 370 -19.82 -19.62 -28.64
CA TYR A 370 -19.18 -18.87 -29.71
C TYR A 370 -19.68 -19.38 -31.06
N LYS A 371 -19.92 -18.47 -31.99
CA LYS A 371 -20.34 -18.83 -33.34
C LYS A 371 -19.18 -19.36 -34.19
N SER A 372 -18.01 -18.74 -34.05
CA SER A 372 -16.76 -19.15 -34.71
C SER A 372 -15.65 -19.42 -33.69
N PRO A 373 -15.70 -20.53 -32.93
CA PRO A 373 -14.72 -20.86 -31.89
C PRO A 373 -13.30 -21.06 -32.43
N GLU A 374 -13.16 -21.40 -33.71
CA GLU A 374 -11.86 -21.57 -34.38
C GLU A 374 -11.00 -20.29 -34.34
N LEU A 375 -11.63 -19.10 -34.33
CA LEU A 375 -10.92 -17.83 -34.24
C LEU A 375 -10.17 -17.67 -32.92
N LEU A 376 -10.61 -18.33 -31.84
CA LEU A 376 -9.94 -18.29 -30.54
C LEU A 376 -8.56 -18.96 -30.55
N TRP A 377 -8.22 -19.76 -31.58
CA TRP A 377 -6.86 -20.27 -31.76
C TRP A 377 -5.84 -19.14 -31.99
N PHE A 378 -6.26 -18.07 -32.67
CA PHE A 378 -5.42 -16.89 -32.81
C PHE A 378 -5.21 -16.21 -31.45
N ASP A 379 -6.24 -16.15 -30.59
CA ASP A 379 -6.10 -15.64 -29.22
C ASP A 379 -5.11 -16.46 -28.40
N ALA A 380 -5.11 -17.80 -28.54
CA ALA A 380 -4.13 -18.65 -27.87
C ALA A 380 -2.69 -18.29 -28.27
N PHE A 381 -2.44 -18.05 -29.57
CA PHE A 381 -1.13 -17.64 -30.07
C PHE A 381 -0.76 -16.21 -29.60
N LEU A 382 -1.69 -15.26 -29.66
CA LEU A 382 -1.45 -13.88 -29.23
C LEU A 382 -1.21 -13.78 -27.72
N LEU A 383 -1.93 -14.55 -26.91
CA LEU A 383 -1.71 -14.64 -25.47
C LEU A 383 -0.32 -15.20 -25.16
N LEU A 384 0.13 -16.21 -25.90
CA LEU A 384 1.49 -16.74 -25.75
C LEU A 384 2.53 -15.67 -26.10
N LEU A 385 2.37 -15.01 -27.24
CA LEU A 385 3.26 -13.93 -27.68
C LEU A 385 3.32 -12.78 -26.67
N TRP A 386 2.19 -12.39 -26.12
CA TRP A 386 2.10 -11.35 -25.11
C TRP A 386 2.84 -11.75 -23.82
N ASN A 387 2.64 -12.96 -23.31
CA ASN A 387 3.37 -13.46 -22.14
C ASN A 387 4.87 -13.52 -22.38
N ILE A 388 5.31 -14.08 -23.52
CA ILE A 388 6.73 -14.15 -23.88
C ILE A 388 7.32 -12.73 -23.99
N ASN A 389 6.60 -11.78 -24.58
CA ASN A 389 7.04 -10.39 -24.66
C ASN A 389 7.23 -9.77 -23.26
N LEU A 390 6.34 -10.03 -22.31
CA LEU A 390 6.50 -9.56 -20.93
C LEU A 390 7.75 -10.15 -20.26
N TRP A 391 7.99 -11.45 -20.41
CA TRP A 391 9.20 -12.12 -19.92
C TRP A 391 10.47 -11.58 -20.59
N PHE A 392 10.41 -11.30 -21.90
CA PHE A 392 11.51 -10.69 -22.63
C PHE A 392 11.82 -9.28 -22.09
N LEU A 393 10.81 -8.43 -21.91
CA LEU A 393 10.99 -7.09 -21.33
C LEU A 393 11.56 -7.14 -19.91
N ALA A 394 11.11 -8.10 -19.10
CA ALA A 394 11.62 -8.32 -17.74
C ALA A 394 13.10 -8.73 -17.74
N SER A 395 13.51 -9.66 -18.62
CA SER A 395 14.91 -10.06 -18.74
C SER A 395 15.84 -8.92 -19.19
N LYS A 396 15.29 -7.89 -19.86
CA LYS A 396 16.02 -6.67 -20.23
C LYS A 396 15.97 -5.56 -19.18
N GLY A 397 15.36 -5.80 -18.02
CA GLY A 397 15.19 -4.79 -16.96
C GLY A 397 14.25 -3.63 -17.36
N LYS A 398 13.41 -3.82 -18.37
CA LYS A 398 12.47 -2.80 -18.88
C LYS A 398 11.04 -2.99 -18.37
N ALA A 399 10.78 -4.04 -17.60
CA ALA A 399 9.47 -4.29 -17.00
C ALA A 399 9.33 -3.56 -15.66
N GLU A 400 8.13 -3.04 -15.41
CA GLU A 400 7.73 -2.53 -14.11
C GLU A 400 7.54 -3.68 -13.10
N PHE A 401 7.53 -3.37 -11.80
CA PHE A 401 7.24 -4.36 -10.76
C PHE A 401 5.83 -4.97 -10.87
N ASP A 402 4.89 -4.30 -11.53
CA ASP A 402 3.55 -4.83 -11.80
C ASP A 402 3.42 -5.22 -13.29
N PRO A 403 3.20 -6.51 -13.60
CA PRO A 403 3.01 -6.98 -14.98
C PRO A 403 1.89 -6.26 -15.73
N ILE A 404 0.82 -5.88 -15.02
CA ILE A 404 -0.33 -5.19 -15.62
C ILE A 404 0.09 -3.77 -16.01
N LEU A 405 0.85 -3.08 -15.16
CA LEU A 405 1.37 -1.75 -15.47
C LEU A 405 2.35 -1.77 -16.64
N THR A 406 3.23 -2.79 -16.69
CA THR A 406 4.13 -3.02 -17.85
C THR A 406 3.32 -3.15 -19.14
N SER A 407 2.21 -3.89 -19.10
CA SER A 407 1.36 -4.12 -20.27
C SER A 407 0.67 -2.84 -20.75
N VAL A 408 0.18 -2.02 -19.82
CA VAL A 408 -0.50 -0.74 -20.15
C VAL A 408 0.49 0.31 -20.66
N LYS A 409 1.74 0.32 -20.20
CA LYS A 409 2.75 1.28 -20.68
C LYS A 409 3.41 0.88 -21.99
N ASN A 410 3.40 -0.41 -22.33
CA ASN A 410 4.06 -0.93 -23.52
C ASN A 410 3.08 -0.94 -24.73
N PRO A 411 3.34 -0.16 -25.80
CA PRO A 411 2.42 -0.03 -26.92
C PRO A 411 2.20 -1.35 -27.69
N PHE A 412 3.23 -2.18 -27.78
CA PHE A 412 3.12 -3.50 -28.42
C PHE A 412 2.22 -4.45 -27.61
N SER A 413 2.35 -4.45 -26.28
CA SER A 413 1.47 -5.22 -25.39
C SER A 413 0.02 -4.74 -25.46
N LEU A 414 -0.21 -3.42 -25.48
CA LEU A 414 -1.53 -2.84 -25.71
C LEU A 414 -2.12 -3.28 -27.05
N PHE A 415 -1.34 -3.23 -28.13
CA PHE A 415 -1.77 -3.69 -29.45
C PHE A 415 -2.19 -5.17 -29.43
N LEU A 416 -1.38 -6.05 -28.82
CA LEU A 416 -1.73 -7.47 -28.68
C LEU A 416 -3.02 -7.67 -27.89
N ILE A 417 -3.20 -6.96 -26.76
CA ILE A 417 -4.42 -7.04 -25.95
C ILE A 417 -5.65 -6.57 -26.75
N LEU A 418 -5.54 -5.46 -27.48
CA LEU A 418 -6.63 -4.96 -28.33
C LEU A 418 -6.97 -5.96 -29.45
N LEU A 419 -5.97 -6.61 -30.03
CA LEU A 419 -6.17 -7.62 -31.05
C LEU A 419 -6.86 -8.87 -30.50
N ILE A 420 -6.47 -9.34 -29.31
CA ILE A 420 -7.13 -10.45 -28.60
C ILE A 420 -8.61 -10.11 -28.35
N ILE A 421 -8.89 -8.90 -27.87
CA ILE A 421 -10.28 -8.45 -27.64
C ILE A 421 -11.07 -8.43 -28.96
N ALA A 422 -10.47 -7.94 -30.05
CA ALA A 422 -11.12 -7.88 -31.35
C ALA A 422 -11.46 -9.28 -31.90
N ILE A 423 -10.53 -10.22 -31.81
CA ILE A 423 -10.72 -11.61 -32.26
C ILE A 423 -11.76 -12.31 -31.38
N TRP A 424 -11.70 -12.14 -30.06
CA TRP A 424 -12.70 -12.66 -29.15
C TRP A 424 -14.12 -12.15 -29.48
N LEU A 425 -14.26 -10.85 -29.78
CA LEU A 425 -15.53 -10.27 -30.23
C LEU A 425 -15.98 -10.84 -31.58
N MET A 426 -15.06 -11.02 -32.53
CA MET A 426 -15.37 -11.66 -33.82
C MET A 426 -15.84 -13.10 -33.63
N ALA A 427 -15.14 -13.91 -32.82
CA ALA A 427 -15.53 -15.28 -32.49
C ALA A 427 -16.93 -15.38 -31.85
N THR A 428 -17.32 -14.33 -31.13
CA THR A 428 -18.63 -14.22 -30.48
C THR A 428 -19.73 -13.84 -31.46
N LEU A 429 -19.47 -12.90 -32.37
CA LEU A 429 -20.48 -12.26 -33.21
C LEU A 429 -20.64 -12.89 -34.60
N LEU A 430 -19.55 -13.38 -35.18
CA LEU A 430 -19.48 -14.03 -36.49
C LEU A 430 -19.55 -15.53 -36.31
#